data_AF-A0A0F9J517-F1
#
_entry.id   AF-A0A0F9J517-F1
#
_cell.length_a   1.000
_cell.length_b   1.000
_cell.length_c   1.000
_cell.angle_alpha   90.00
_cell.angle_beta   90.00
_cell.angle_gamma   90.00
#
_symmetry.space_group_name_H-M   'P 1'
#
loop_
_entity.id
_entity.type
_entity.pdbx_description
1 polymer ?
#
loop_
_entity_poly.entity_id
_entity_poly.type
_entity_poly.pdbx_seq_one_letter_code
_entity_poly.pdbx_strand_id
1 'polypeptide(L)' 'MTIERISTNNRMSKIVKHNGTAYLCGQVAKERNGDIHAQVTGMLEKVDELLE' A
#
# COMPACT_ATOMS: atom_id res chain seq x y z
N MET A 1 20.83 -11.17 0.00
CA MET A 1 19.77 -10.53 -0.79
C MET A 1 19.45 -9.16 -0.20
N THR A 2 19.36 -8.13 -1.03
CA THR A 2 19.21 -6.73 -0.59
C THR A 2 17.76 -6.42 -0.22
N ILE A 3 17.54 -5.50 0.71
CA ILE A 3 16.22 -4.92 1.01
C ILE A 3 16.03 -3.72 0.10
N GLU A 4 14.97 -3.72 -0.69
CA GLU A 4 14.57 -2.58 -1.53
C GLU A 4 13.40 -1.85 -0.89
N ARG A 5 13.42 -0.52 -0.92
CA ARG A 5 12.40 0.35 -0.33
C ARG A 5 11.89 1.33 -1.37
N ILE A 6 10.58 1.36 -1.57
CA ILE A 6 9.93 2.19 -2.61
C ILE A 6 9.03 3.23 -1.92
N SER A 7 9.05 4.46 -2.45
CA SER A 7 8.28 5.61 -1.95
C SER A 7 8.44 5.81 -0.44
N THR A 8 9.67 6.09 -0.02
CA THR A 8 10.05 6.25 1.40
C THR A 8 9.99 7.70 1.83
N ASN A 9 9.51 7.93 3.04
CA ASN A 9 9.61 9.19 3.78
C ASN A 9 10.21 8.94 5.17
N ASN A 10 10.31 9.97 6.01
CA ASN A 10 10.90 9.89 7.35
C ASN A 10 10.20 8.90 8.30
N ARG A 11 8.94 8.55 8.03
CA ARG A 11 8.13 7.65 8.87
C ARG A 11 8.12 6.22 8.33
N MET A 12 8.06 6.04 7.01
CA MET A 12 7.76 4.75 6.40
C MET A 12 8.09 4.68 4.91
N SER A 13 8.21 3.44 4.41
CA SER A 13 8.17 3.11 2.98
C SER A 13 6.76 2.61 2.62
N LYS A 14 6.25 2.96 1.42
CA LYS A 14 4.98 2.38 0.96
C LYS A 14 5.10 0.88 0.68
N ILE A 15 6.25 0.47 0.11
CA ILE A 15 6.57 -0.93 -0.19
C ILE A 15 8.00 -1.21 0.28
N VAL A 16 8.18 -2.38 0.90
CA VAL A 16 9.49 -2.99 1.14
C VAL A 16 9.51 -4.33 0.41
N LYS A 17 10.53 -4.57 -0.43
CA LYS A 17 10.71 -5.86 -1.13
C LYS A 17 11.91 -6.59 -0.56
N HIS A 18 11.73 -7.86 -0.25
CA HIS A 18 12.80 -8.73 0.20
C HIS A 18 12.51 -10.19 -0.16
N ASN A 19 13.49 -10.88 -0.77
CA ASN A 19 13.41 -12.31 -1.08
C ASN A 19 12.11 -12.73 -1.79
N GLY A 20 11.73 -12.00 -2.84
CA GLY A 20 10.50 -12.28 -3.61
C GLY A 20 9.19 -11.93 -2.90
N THR A 21 9.24 -11.35 -1.70
CA THR A 21 8.05 -10.94 -0.94
C THR A 21 7.94 -9.42 -0.90
N ALA A 22 6.74 -8.90 -1.19
CA ALA A 22 6.41 -7.49 -1.06
C ALA A 22 5.62 -7.25 0.25
N TYR A 23 6.10 -6.30 1.06
CA TYR A 23 5.46 -5.84 2.28
C TYR A 23 4.91 -4.44 2.05
N LEU A 24 3.59 -4.32 2.02
CA LEU A 24 2.91 -3.04 1.86
C LEU A 24 2.66 -2.42 3.24
N CYS A 25 2.70 -1.10 3.31
CA CYS A 25 2.19 -0.42 4.48
C CYS A 25 0.67 -0.51 4.60
N GLY A 26 0.13 -0.15 5.76
CA GLY A 26 -1.32 -0.07 5.97
C GLY A 26 -2.00 0.82 4.92
N GLN A 27 -2.99 0.26 4.22
CA GLN A 27 -3.81 1.01 3.28
C GLN A 27 -5.09 1.47 3.94
N VAL A 28 -5.47 2.69 3.59
CA VAL A 28 -6.72 3.33 4.04
C VAL A 28 -7.50 3.77 2.81
N ALA A 29 -8.82 3.90 2.98
CA ALA A 29 -9.74 4.33 1.93
C ALA A 29 -9.27 5.58 1.18
N LYS A 30 -9.52 5.61 -0.14
CA LYS A 30 -9.31 6.80 -0.99
C LYS A 30 -10.29 7.92 -0.60
N GLU A 31 -11.58 7.59 -0.52
CA GLU A 31 -12.64 8.46 -0.01
C GLU A 31 -13.08 7.96 1.37
N ARG A 32 -13.05 8.84 2.37
CA ARG A 32 -13.29 8.46 3.78
C ARG A 32 -14.74 8.62 4.22
N ASN A 33 -15.53 9.37 3.47
CA ASN A 33 -16.91 9.67 3.81
C ASN A 33 -17.91 8.72 3.12
N GLY A 34 -17.43 7.78 2.30
CA GLY A 34 -18.25 6.72 1.71
C GLY A 34 -18.65 5.66 2.72
N ASP A 35 -19.60 4.81 2.34
CA ASP A 35 -19.94 3.62 3.12
C ASP A 35 -18.77 2.62 3.17
N ILE A 36 -18.95 1.53 3.92
CA ILE A 36 -17.89 0.53 4.08
C ILE A 36 -17.49 -0.14 2.76
N HIS A 37 -18.42 -0.32 1.83
CA HIS A 37 -18.14 -0.91 0.52
C HIS A 37 -17.25 0.02 -0.31
N ALA A 38 -17.61 1.30 -0.40
CA ALA A 38 -16.81 2.31 -1.10
C ALA A 38 -15.40 2.45 -0.51
N GLN A 39 -15.30 2.44 0.82
CA GLN A 39 -14.01 2.53 1.51
C GLN A 39 -13.12 1.32 1.25
N VAL A 40 -13.67 0.10 1.28
CA VAL A 40 -12.95 -1.14 1.01
C VAL A 40 -12.50 -1.21 -0.45
N THR A 41 -13.40 -0.92 -1.40
CA THR A 41 -13.06 -0.91 -2.83
C THR A 41 -11.92 0.05 -3.12
N GLY A 42 -12.02 1.31 -2.66
CA GLY A 42 -10.95 2.29 -2.88
C GLY A 42 -9.64 1.92 -2.18
N MET A 43 -9.70 1.22 -1.04
CA MET A 43 -8.49 0.71 -0.37
C MET A 43 -7.84 -0.41 -1.18
N LEU A 44 -8.62 -1.35 -1.74
CA LEU A 44 -8.11 -2.43 -2.60
C LEU A 44 -7.51 -1.90 -3.90
N GLU A 45 -8.13 -0.91 -4.55
CA GLU A 45 -7.55 -0.26 -5.72
C GLU A 45 -6.16 0.32 -5.43
N LYS A 46 -5.91 0.86 -4.23
CA LYS A 46 -4.57 1.34 -3.83
C LYS A 46 -3.58 0.20 -3.65
N VAL A 47 -4.03 -0.99 -3.24
CA VAL A 47 -3.18 -2.17 -3.16
C VAL A 47 -2.76 -2.59 -4.57
N ASP A 48 -3.70 -2.62 -5.51
CA ASP A 48 -3.44 -2.96 -6.91
C ASP A 48 -2.46 -1.96 -7.54
N GLU A 49 -2.69 -0.65 -7.39
CA GLU A 49 -1.78 0.41 -7.87
C GLU A 49 -0.35 0.32 -7.30
N LEU A 50 -0.17 -0.29 -6.13
CA LEU A 50 1.15 -0.50 -5.53
C LEU A 50 1.83 -1.78 -6.01
N LEU A 51 1.09 -2.70 -6.62
CA LEU A 51 1.57 -4.01 -7.06
C LEU A 51 1.83 -4.09 -8.57
N GLU A 52 1.26 -3.19 -9.37
CA GLU A 52 1.63 -2.96 -10.78
C GLU A 52 3.08 -2.44 -10.93
#